data_AF-A0A2V6IYH7-F1
#
_entry.id   AF-A0A2V6IYH7-F1
#
_cell.length_a   1.000
_cell.length_b   1.000
_cell.length_c   1.000
_cell.angle_alpha   90.00
_cell.angle_beta   90.00
_cell.angle_gamma   90.00
#
_symmetry.space_group_name_H-M   'P 1'
#
loop_
_entity.id
_entity.type
_entity.pdbx_description
1 polymer ?
#
loop_
_entity_poly.entity_id
_entity_poly.type
_entity_poly.pdbx_seq_one_letter_code
_entity_poly.pdbx_strand_id
1 'polypeptide(L)'
;GEGSGHDAELFELISSANIATGFHAGDSDTMHAAIFAAKNYGVAVGAHPSFFDRENFGRKELTIPAEEVFDAVAYQLGIFQAIASVLDVQPNHVKPHGALYNMAVRDANLADAIARAVESIDSKLLLFAPDKSELARAGENHGLQIAHEIFADRNYLSDG
;
A
#
# COMPACT_ATOMS: atom_id res chain seq x y z
N GLY A 1 0.65 5.32 -10.76
CA GLY A 1 -0.32 6.32 -10.27
C GLY A 1 0.29 7.37 -9.37
N GLU A 2 1.61 7.58 -9.40
CA GLU A 2 2.30 8.61 -8.58
C GLU A 2 2.65 9.87 -9.38
N GLY A 3 2.35 9.88 -10.68
CA GLY A 3 2.57 11.05 -11.56
C GLY A 3 3.94 11.09 -12.27
N SER A 4 4.68 9.97 -12.32
CA SER A 4 5.99 9.91 -12.99
C SER A 4 5.92 9.81 -14.53
N GLY A 5 4.74 9.59 -15.10
CA GLY A 5 4.52 9.59 -16.56
C GLY A 5 4.81 8.27 -17.28
N HIS A 6 5.34 7.25 -16.59
CA HIS A 6 5.76 5.97 -17.17
C HIS A 6 4.85 4.78 -16.80
N ASP A 7 3.67 5.05 -16.22
CA ASP A 7 2.78 4.00 -15.71
C ASP A 7 2.40 2.98 -16.80
N ALA A 8 2.07 3.43 -18.02
CA ALA A 8 1.65 2.56 -19.11
C ALA A 8 2.75 1.60 -19.57
N GLU A 9 3.99 2.10 -19.71
CA GLU A 9 5.16 1.31 -20.10
C GLU A 9 5.48 0.24 -19.04
N LEU A 10 5.28 0.57 -17.76
CA LEU A 10 5.49 -0.38 -16.66
C LEU A 10 4.38 -1.45 -16.58
N PHE A 11 3.14 -1.12 -16.92
CA PHE A 11 2.02 -2.08 -16.89
C PHE A 11 2.18 -3.22 -17.89
N GLU A 12 2.99 -3.07 -18.93
CA GLU A 12 3.34 -4.18 -19.84
C GLU A 12 4.28 -5.22 -19.20
N LEU A 13 4.92 -4.87 -18.08
CA LEU A 13 6.03 -5.63 -17.50
C LEU A 13 5.72 -6.23 -16.12
N ILE A 14 4.65 -5.77 -15.46
CA ILE A 14 4.34 -6.13 -14.07
C ILE A 14 3.02 -6.89 -13.98
N SER A 15 2.89 -7.75 -12.97
CA SER A 15 1.62 -8.44 -12.67
C SER A 15 0.71 -7.65 -11.74
N SER A 16 1.30 -6.75 -10.93
CA SER A 16 0.61 -6.04 -9.86
C SER A 16 1.12 -4.61 -9.72
N ALA A 17 0.21 -3.65 -9.48
CA ALA A 17 0.50 -2.25 -9.32
C ALA A 17 0.00 -1.72 -7.96
N ASN A 18 0.88 -1.04 -7.23
CA ASN A 18 0.54 -0.30 -6.02
C ASN A 18 0.12 1.12 -6.42
N ILE A 19 -1.14 1.49 -6.21
CA ILE A 19 -1.71 2.78 -6.64
C ILE A 19 -1.77 3.73 -5.45
N ALA A 20 -1.19 4.93 -5.61
CA ALA A 20 -1.20 5.96 -4.59
C ALA A 20 -2.62 6.44 -4.25
N THR A 21 -2.84 6.76 -2.98
CA THR A 21 -4.17 6.99 -2.39
C THR A 21 -4.42 8.44 -1.97
N GLY A 22 -3.65 9.39 -2.51
CA GLY A 22 -3.88 10.83 -2.33
C GLY A 22 -3.16 11.48 -1.16
N PHE A 23 -2.46 10.73 -0.31
CA PHE A 23 -1.71 11.30 0.82
C PHE A 23 -0.30 11.72 0.39
N HIS A 24 0.60 10.79 0.06
CA HIS A 24 1.94 11.11 -0.46
C HIS A 24 1.92 11.60 -1.90
N ALA A 25 1.05 11.02 -2.73
CA ALA A 25 0.94 11.28 -4.16
C ALA A 25 -0.44 10.88 -4.69
N GLY A 26 -0.69 11.22 -5.95
CA GLY A 26 -1.96 10.94 -6.63
C GLY A 26 -3.13 11.78 -6.08
N ASP A 27 -4.32 11.52 -6.57
CA ASP A 27 -5.61 12.13 -6.24
C ASP A 27 -6.71 11.25 -6.86
N SER A 28 -7.98 11.67 -6.82
CA SER A 28 -9.07 10.89 -7.41
C SER A 28 -8.87 10.61 -8.89
N ASP A 29 -8.41 11.62 -9.64
CA ASP A 29 -8.35 11.56 -11.10
C ASP A 29 -7.20 10.67 -11.57
N THR A 30 -6.03 10.83 -10.97
CA THR A 30 -4.86 9.99 -11.24
C THR A 30 -5.03 8.56 -10.73
N MET A 31 -5.72 8.36 -9.60
CA MET A 31 -6.08 7.03 -9.12
C MET A 31 -7.03 6.33 -10.10
N HIS A 32 -8.09 7.01 -10.54
CA HIS A 32 -9.04 6.48 -11.52
C HIS A 32 -8.32 6.14 -12.84
N ALA A 33 -7.50 7.05 -13.37
CA ALA A 33 -6.75 6.82 -14.58
C ALA A 33 -5.80 5.61 -14.45
N ALA A 34 -5.10 5.49 -13.33
CA ALA A 34 -4.16 4.39 -13.10
C ALA A 34 -4.87 3.03 -12.96
N ILE A 35 -5.98 2.95 -12.23
CA ILE A 35 -6.77 1.72 -12.09
C ILE A 35 -7.38 1.31 -13.44
N PHE A 36 -7.93 2.28 -14.18
CA PHE A 36 -8.50 2.01 -15.50
C PHE A 36 -7.45 1.49 -16.49
N ALA A 37 -6.27 2.12 -16.50
CA ALA A 37 -5.16 1.65 -17.31
C ALA A 37 -4.72 0.24 -16.89
N ALA A 38 -4.46 -0.01 -15.61
CA ALA A 38 -4.06 -1.33 -15.10
C ALA A 38 -5.07 -2.43 -15.50
N LYS A 39 -6.38 -2.15 -15.42
CA LYS A 39 -7.45 -3.05 -15.90
C LYS A 39 -7.26 -3.44 -17.37
N ASN A 40 -6.98 -2.47 -18.24
CA ASN A 40 -6.79 -2.72 -19.68
C ASN A 40 -5.55 -3.56 -20.00
N TYR A 41 -4.54 -3.53 -19.13
CA TYR A 41 -3.33 -4.36 -19.24
C TYR A 41 -3.44 -5.69 -18.47
N GLY A 42 -4.55 -5.96 -17.78
CA GLY A 42 -4.71 -7.17 -16.97
C GLY A 42 -3.84 -7.20 -15.71
N VAL A 43 -3.42 -6.03 -15.21
CA VAL A 43 -2.57 -5.86 -14.03
C VAL A 43 -3.44 -5.78 -12.78
N ALA A 44 -3.12 -6.56 -11.75
CA ALA A 44 -3.80 -6.50 -10.45
C ALA A 44 -3.49 -5.16 -9.75
N VAL A 45 -4.46 -4.56 -9.07
CA VAL A 45 -4.25 -3.28 -8.38
C VAL A 45 -4.39 -3.41 -6.87
N GLY A 46 -3.56 -2.69 -6.14
CA GLY A 46 -3.63 -2.58 -4.69
C GLY A 46 -3.44 -1.15 -4.21
N ALA A 47 -3.90 -0.89 -2.99
CA ALA A 47 -3.75 0.42 -2.37
C ALA A 47 -2.30 0.62 -1.90
N HIS A 48 -1.77 1.82 -2.11
CA HIS A 48 -0.44 2.23 -1.64
C HIS A 48 -0.52 3.32 -0.56
N PRO A 49 -1.08 3.02 0.64
CA PRO A 49 -1.31 4.02 1.67
C PRO A 49 0.00 4.56 2.25
N SER A 50 -0.01 5.81 2.65
CA SER A 50 1.16 6.53 3.17
C SER A 50 0.79 7.41 4.36
N PHE A 51 1.80 8.06 4.95
CA PHE A 51 1.56 9.21 5.80
C PHE A 51 1.02 10.40 4.99
N PHE A 52 0.23 11.25 5.63
CA PHE A 52 -0.24 12.51 5.06
C PHE A 52 0.90 13.54 4.98
N ASP A 53 1.80 13.33 4.03
CA ASP A 53 3.06 14.05 3.91
C ASP A 53 3.46 14.22 2.44
N ARG A 54 2.59 14.88 1.66
CA ARG A 54 2.80 15.11 0.23
C ARG A 54 4.11 15.85 -0.07
N GLU A 55 4.46 16.84 0.76
CA GLU A 55 5.64 17.68 0.56
C GLU A 55 6.94 16.88 0.57
N ASN A 56 6.99 15.78 1.33
CA ASN A 56 8.15 14.87 1.38
C ASN A 56 7.84 13.51 0.74
N PHE A 57 6.78 13.44 -0.07
CA PHE A 57 6.35 12.23 -0.77
C PHE A 57 6.15 11.03 0.17
N GLY A 58 5.70 11.25 1.40
CA GLY A 58 5.49 10.18 2.39
C GLY A 58 6.77 9.45 2.82
N ARG A 59 7.95 10.06 2.60
CA ARG A 59 9.26 9.44 2.89
C ARG A 59 9.89 9.93 4.20
N LYS A 60 9.29 10.88 4.89
CA LYS A 60 9.74 11.32 6.21
C LYS A 60 9.08 10.46 7.29
N GLU A 61 9.87 9.97 8.23
CA GLU A 61 9.34 9.30 9.41
C GLU A 61 8.62 10.30 10.31
N LEU A 62 7.43 9.92 10.77
CA LEU A 62 6.59 10.73 11.63
C LEU A 62 6.32 10.01 12.94
N THR A 63 6.44 10.71 14.05
CA THR A 63 5.97 10.20 15.35
C THR A 63 4.50 10.56 15.49
N ILE A 64 3.62 9.61 15.13
CA ILE A 64 2.18 9.74 15.30
C ILE A 64 1.60 8.52 16.03
N PRO A 65 0.48 8.68 16.77
CA PRO A 65 -0.20 7.56 17.43
C PRO A 65 -0.61 6.46 16.44
N ALA A 66 -0.55 5.20 16.88
CA ALA A 66 -0.95 4.05 16.07
C ALA A 66 -2.41 4.13 15.62
N GLU A 67 -3.31 4.66 16.45
CA GLU A 67 -4.72 4.86 16.07
C GLU A 67 -4.88 5.89 14.92
N GLU A 68 -4.04 6.92 14.87
CA GLU A 68 -4.06 7.85 13.72
C GLU A 68 -3.59 7.15 12.44
N VAL A 69 -2.67 6.18 12.54
CA VAL A 69 -2.28 5.33 11.40
C VAL A 69 -3.42 4.41 10.97
N PHE A 70 -4.14 3.79 11.92
CA PHE A 70 -5.32 2.97 11.62
C PHE A 70 -6.35 3.78 10.81
N ASP A 71 -6.73 4.96 11.30
CA ASP A 71 -7.71 5.83 10.63
C ASP A 71 -7.21 6.32 9.26
N ALA A 72 -5.93 6.69 9.15
CA ALA A 72 -5.32 7.12 7.90
C ALA A 72 -5.29 6.01 6.84
N VAL A 73 -5.01 4.78 7.25
CA VAL A 73 -5.01 3.61 6.36
C VAL A 73 -6.45 3.28 5.95
N ALA A 74 -7.39 3.21 6.89
CA ALA A 74 -8.80 2.97 6.60
C ALA A 74 -9.39 4.00 5.62
N TYR A 75 -9.07 5.30 5.81
CA TYR A 75 -9.48 6.36 4.90
C TYR A 75 -8.96 6.14 3.46
N GLN A 76 -7.67 5.84 3.33
CA GLN A 76 -7.02 5.64 2.04
C GLN A 76 -7.54 4.39 1.32
N LEU A 77 -7.78 3.29 2.05
CA LEU A 77 -8.42 2.11 1.49
C LEU A 77 -9.86 2.41 1.04
N GLY A 78 -10.63 3.15 1.84
CA GLY A 78 -12.02 3.48 1.51
C GLY A 78 -12.15 4.21 0.17
N ILE A 79 -11.31 5.23 -0.06
CA ILE A 79 -11.29 5.94 -1.34
C ILE A 79 -10.83 5.02 -2.47
N PHE A 80 -9.78 4.24 -2.26
CA PHE A 80 -9.28 3.29 -3.26
C PHE A 80 -10.35 2.28 -3.68
N GLN A 81 -11.05 1.66 -2.72
CA GLN A 81 -12.12 0.71 -2.99
C GLN A 81 -13.30 1.36 -3.72
N ALA A 82 -13.67 2.60 -3.36
CA ALA A 82 -14.73 3.32 -4.04
C ALA A 82 -14.39 3.56 -5.53
N ILE A 83 -13.18 4.00 -5.83
CA ILE A 83 -12.74 4.22 -7.22
C ILE A 83 -12.61 2.89 -7.99
N ALA A 84 -12.04 1.85 -7.36
CA ALA A 84 -11.94 0.53 -7.97
C ALA A 84 -13.32 -0.06 -8.30
N SER A 85 -14.31 0.14 -7.43
CA SER A 85 -15.69 -0.29 -7.63
C SER A 85 -16.37 0.39 -8.82
N VAL A 86 -16.18 1.71 -8.99
CA VAL A 86 -16.67 2.45 -10.17
C VAL A 86 -16.14 1.87 -11.49
N LEU A 87 -14.94 1.29 -11.45
CA LEU A 87 -14.27 0.70 -12.60
C LEU A 87 -14.49 -0.82 -12.73
N ASP A 88 -15.31 -1.42 -11.86
CA ASP A 88 -15.52 -2.87 -11.78
C ASP A 88 -14.18 -3.62 -11.73
N VAL A 89 -13.33 -3.22 -10.79
CA VAL A 89 -12.03 -3.83 -10.47
C VAL A 89 -12.05 -4.24 -9.01
N GLN A 90 -11.67 -5.49 -8.73
CA GLN A 90 -11.51 -5.96 -7.35
C GLN A 90 -10.10 -5.59 -6.85
N PRO A 91 -9.99 -4.82 -5.75
CA PRO A 91 -8.74 -4.63 -5.01
C PRO A 91 -8.08 -5.97 -4.67
N ASN A 92 -6.77 -6.08 -4.93
CA ASN A 92 -6.01 -7.31 -4.74
C ASN A 92 -5.16 -7.28 -3.46
N HIS A 93 -4.54 -6.14 -3.16
CA HIS A 93 -3.55 -6.05 -2.10
C HIS A 93 -3.46 -4.66 -1.48
N VAL A 94 -2.70 -4.59 -0.39
CA VAL A 94 -2.27 -3.36 0.27
C VAL A 94 -0.76 -3.45 0.46
N LYS A 95 -0.06 -2.38 0.11
CA LYS A 95 1.36 -2.22 0.41
C LYS A 95 1.56 -0.82 0.98
N PRO A 96 1.97 -0.64 2.24
CA PRO A 96 2.31 0.69 2.74
C PRO A 96 3.42 1.34 1.91
N HIS A 97 3.42 2.66 1.83
CA HIS A 97 4.40 3.46 1.09
C HIS A 97 5.47 4.02 2.02
N GLY A 98 6.68 4.17 1.48
CA GLY A 98 7.71 5.05 2.02
C GLY A 98 8.02 4.83 3.50
N ALA A 99 7.97 5.91 4.27
CA ALA A 99 8.27 5.87 5.70
C ALA A 99 7.28 5.02 6.48
N LEU A 100 6.00 5.00 6.11
CA LEU A 100 4.99 4.16 6.76
C LEU A 100 5.37 2.68 6.69
N TYR A 101 5.80 2.21 5.50
CA TYR A 101 6.30 0.85 5.31
C TYR A 101 7.53 0.57 6.16
N ASN A 102 8.56 1.40 6.03
CA ASN A 102 9.83 1.18 6.72
C ASN A 102 9.66 1.16 8.25
N MET A 103 8.82 2.05 8.78
CA MET A 103 8.52 2.08 10.20
C MET A 103 7.73 0.83 10.64
N ALA A 104 6.69 0.45 9.90
CA ALA A 104 5.89 -0.73 10.20
C ALA A 104 6.68 -2.06 10.11
N VAL A 105 7.78 -2.11 9.35
CA VAL A 105 8.66 -3.28 9.33
C VAL A 105 9.26 -3.59 10.71
N ARG A 106 9.42 -2.58 11.57
CA ARG A 106 10.13 -2.69 12.86
C ARG A 106 9.34 -2.20 14.09
N ASP A 107 8.20 -1.55 13.90
CA ASP A 107 7.34 -1.05 14.97
C ASP A 107 6.05 -1.87 15.02
N ALA A 108 5.91 -2.69 16.08
CA ALA A 108 4.78 -3.57 16.28
C ALA A 108 3.43 -2.84 16.42
N ASN A 109 3.41 -1.63 16.99
CA ASN A 109 2.16 -0.88 17.18
C ASN A 109 1.68 -0.32 15.84
N LEU A 110 2.60 0.20 15.01
CA LEU A 110 2.25 0.67 13.68
C LEU A 110 1.85 -0.47 12.75
N ALA A 111 2.56 -1.60 12.83
CA ALA A 111 2.23 -2.82 12.11
C ALA A 111 0.82 -3.33 12.45
N ASP A 112 0.49 -3.40 13.74
CA ASP A 112 -0.84 -3.80 14.22
C ASP A 112 -1.94 -2.87 13.70
N ALA A 113 -1.74 -1.56 13.79
CA ALA A 113 -2.70 -0.58 13.28
C ALA A 113 -2.96 -0.73 11.77
N ILE A 114 -1.92 -0.96 10.96
CA ILE A 114 -2.06 -1.20 9.52
C ILE A 114 -2.82 -2.51 9.28
N ALA A 115 -2.38 -3.61 9.89
CA ALA A 115 -2.99 -4.93 9.68
C ALA A 115 -4.47 -4.94 10.10
N ARG A 116 -4.79 -4.35 11.26
CA ARG A 116 -6.16 -4.18 11.75
C ARG A 116 -7.00 -3.35 10.79
N ALA A 117 -6.47 -2.26 10.23
CA ALA A 117 -7.19 -1.45 9.26
C ALA A 117 -7.49 -2.22 7.96
N VAL A 118 -6.53 -3.00 7.47
CA VAL A 118 -6.72 -3.83 6.27
C VAL A 118 -7.77 -4.93 6.53
N GLU A 119 -7.65 -5.66 7.64
CA GLU A 119 -8.60 -6.71 8.03
C GLU A 119 -10.03 -6.18 8.17
N SER A 120 -10.20 -5.05 8.85
CA SER A 120 -11.52 -4.46 9.12
C SER A 120 -12.21 -3.93 7.86
N ILE A 121 -11.44 -3.57 6.82
CA ILE A 121 -11.97 -3.09 5.54
C ILE A 121 -12.26 -4.25 4.59
N ASP A 122 -11.28 -5.14 4.39
CA ASP A 122 -11.44 -6.35 3.58
C ASP A 122 -10.34 -7.37 3.91
N SER A 123 -10.70 -8.38 4.70
CA SER A 123 -9.80 -9.46 5.12
C SER A 123 -9.32 -10.38 3.98
N LYS A 124 -9.82 -10.22 2.76
CA LYS A 124 -9.34 -10.95 1.56
C LYS A 124 -8.14 -10.28 0.89
N LEU A 125 -7.82 -9.04 1.27
CA LEU A 125 -6.68 -8.32 0.70
C LEU A 125 -5.36 -8.97 1.14
N LEU A 126 -4.43 -9.09 0.20
CA LEU A 126 -3.05 -9.46 0.52
C LEU A 126 -2.35 -8.27 1.18
N LEU A 127 -1.57 -8.52 2.24
CA LEU A 127 -0.68 -7.51 2.82
C LEU A 127 0.76 -7.76 2.35
N PHE A 128 1.37 -6.79 1.67
CA PHE A 128 2.77 -6.85 1.28
C PHE A 128 3.66 -6.45 2.46
N ALA A 129 4.62 -7.32 2.79
CA ALA A 129 5.59 -7.08 3.85
C ALA A 129 6.90 -7.86 3.58
N PRO A 130 8.06 -7.40 4.06
CA PRO A 130 9.26 -8.23 4.07
C PRO A 130 9.06 -9.43 5.00
N ASP A 131 9.73 -10.53 4.69
CA ASP A 131 9.78 -11.68 5.59
C ASP A 131 10.33 -11.29 6.97
N LYS A 132 9.84 -11.96 8.02
CA LYS A 132 10.22 -11.76 9.44
C LYS A 132 10.02 -10.36 10.04
N SER A 133 9.37 -9.44 9.33
CA SER A 133 9.04 -8.09 9.78
C SER A 133 7.88 -8.07 10.79
N GLU A 134 7.77 -6.98 11.57
CA GLU A 134 6.60 -6.77 12.43
C GLU A 134 5.31 -6.64 11.60
N LEU A 135 5.38 -6.05 10.40
CA LEU A 135 4.24 -5.95 9.48
C LEU A 135 3.72 -7.32 9.01
N ALA A 136 4.63 -8.26 8.68
CA ALA A 136 4.24 -9.63 8.33
C ALA A 136 3.58 -10.34 9.51
N ARG A 137 4.18 -10.26 10.71
CA ARG A 137 3.63 -10.86 11.93
C ARG A 137 2.26 -10.29 12.30
N ALA A 138 2.09 -8.98 12.20
CA ALA A 138 0.82 -8.33 12.48
C ALA A 138 -0.26 -8.80 11.50
N GLY A 139 0.04 -8.85 10.20
CA GLY A 139 -0.93 -9.36 9.23
C GLY A 139 -1.32 -10.82 9.49
N GLU A 140 -0.36 -11.69 9.81
CA GLU A 140 -0.63 -13.09 10.19
C GLU A 140 -1.50 -13.19 11.44
N ASN A 141 -1.23 -12.38 12.46
CA ASN A 141 -2.02 -12.34 13.71
C ASN A 141 -3.47 -11.90 13.47
N HIS A 142 -3.71 -11.04 12.47
CA HIS A 142 -5.05 -10.63 12.02
C HIS A 142 -5.64 -11.54 10.93
N GLY A 143 -4.98 -12.67 10.61
CA GLY A 143 -5.48 -13.66 9.65
C GLY A 143 -5.38 -13.23 8.18
N LEU A 144 -4.63 -12.17 7.88
CA LEU A 144 -4.37 -11.73 6.51
C LEU A 144 -3.39 -12.65 5.80
N GLN A 145 -3.55 -12.77 4.49
CA GLN A 145 -2.55 -13.43 3.65
C GLN A 145 -1.39 -12.47 3.37
N ILE A 146 -0.16 -12.93 3.61
CA ILE A 146 1.04 -12.12 3.40
C ILE A 146 1.65 -12.40 2.02
N ALA A 147 1.93 -11.33 1.28
CA ALA A 147 2.81 -11.36 0.13
C ALA A 147 4.22 -10.94 0.57
N HIS A 148 5.12 -11.91 0.74
CA HIS A 148 6.49 -11.63 1.16
C HIS A 148 7.27 -10.95 0.03
N GLU A 149 7.68 -9.71 0.28
CA GLU A 149 8.34 -8.85 -0.71
C GLU A 149 9.86 -8.86 -0.57
N ILE A 150 10.55 -8.81 -1.72
CA ILE A 150 11.99 -8.54 -1.83
C ILE A 150 12.26 -7.40 -2.83
N PHE A 151 13.44 -6.79 -2.73
CA PHE A 151 13.88 -5.66 -3.55
C PHE A 151 15.16 -6.01 -4.29
N ALA A 152 15.07 -6.33 -5.58
CA ALA A 152 16.24 -6.67 -6.39
C ALA A 152 17.22 -5.48 -6.61
N ASP A 153 16.73 -4.25 -6.42
CA ASP A 153 17.43 -2.99 -6.66
C ASP A 153 17.99 -2.35 -5.37
N ARG A 154 17.99 -3.08 -4.24
CA ARG A 154 18.43 -2.58 -2.94
C ARG A 154 19.51 -3.44 -2.31
N ASN A 155 20.41 -2.78 -1.60
CA ASN A 155 21.32 -3.47 -0.69
C ASN A 155 20.55 -3.86 0.58
N TYR A 156 20.75 -5.10 1.01
CA TYR A 156 20.24 -5.64 2.26
C TYR A 156 21.29 -5.51 3.37
N LEU A 157 20.83 -5.27 4.58
CA LEU A 157 21.68 -5.37 5.77
C LEU A 157 21.73 -6.84 6.22
N SER A 158 22.57 -7.14 7.20
CA SER A 158 22.75 -8.52 7.67
C SER A 158 21.49 -9.09 8.36
N ASP A 159 20.61 -8.22 8.84
CA ASP A 159 19.34 -8.54 9.48
C ASP A 159 18.17 -8.66 8.48
N GLY A 160 18.43 -8.43 7.18
CA GLY A 160 17.42 -8.42 6.12
C GLY A 160 17.20 -7.03 5.54
#